data_AF-A0A171A8G6-F1
#
_entry.id   AF-A0A171A8G6-F1
#
_cell.length_a   1.000
_cell.length_b   1.000
_cell.length_c   1.000
_cell.angle_alpha   90.00
_cell.angle_beta   90.00
_cell.angle_gamma   90.00
#
_symmetry.space_group_name_H-M   'P 1'
#
loop_
_entity.id
_entity.type
_entity.pdbx_description
1 polymer ?
#
loop_
_entity_poly.entity_id
_entity_poly.type
_entity_poly.pdbx_seq_one_letter_code
_entity_poly.pdbx_strand_id
1 'polypeptide(L)'
;MKTDLSVNSKKETISQGCKACGFHGLLQFNHKLNTYIIKNPPNMNPGTQGASLTEGKRARRSKAKQNGETTTNGERSGSPKSEEEPELIVAPTKPIKEDVDDDWAVDVSEEAVRARLQDLTDGAKNLTMTDDLEKTEKERMDIFYGTVKQRKDSGTLEVPSAAKELFAEAERLEIKSKAPLVLAELLFDEKIHIQIKRHRILFLRFTHDDPKAQKALIGGVEQIVAMHKTTLLPKVPAIFKLLYDLDILEENVIMEWGGKVSKKYVPKELSQEIHNKAEPFLTWLKEAEEEEESTDEEDDLEIEYNDRLKASPLKEHKPVNTPKPSAPPVEDDEEDDVDIDAI
;
A
#
# COMPACT_ATOMS: atom_id res chain seq x y z
N MET A 1 -17.32 -3.69 21.94
CA MET A 1 -17.54 -4.77 20.94
C MET A 1 -16.98 -6.07 21.50
N LYS A 2 -17.51 -7.25 21.12
CA LYS A 2 -16.95 -8.54 21.56
C LYS A 2 -16.23 -9.23 20.41
N THR A 3 -14.98 -9.63 20.65
CA THR A 3 -14.13 -10.39 19.72
C THR A 3 -13.66 -11.64 20.44
N ASP A 4 -13.86 -12.81 19.84
CA ASP A 4 -13.39 -14.10 20.36
C ASP A 4 -12.11 -14.51 19.59
N LEU A 5 -11.08 -14.99 20.30
CA LEU A 5 -9.82 -15.44 19.68
C LEU A 5 -9.72 -16.98 19.70
N SER A 6 -9.33 -17.56 18.57
CA SER A 6 -9.05 -18.98 18.41
C SER A 6 -7.57 -19.20 18.08
N VAL A 7 -6.90 -20.01 18.89
CA VAL A 7 -5.46 -20.30 18.77
C VAL A 7 -5.27 -21.69 18.17
N ASN A 8 -4.44 -21.79 17.12
CA ASN A 8 -4.05 -23.06 16.52
C ASN A 8 -2.57 -23.36 16.81
N SER A 9 -2.30 -24.00 17.95
CA SER A 9 -0.93 -24.34 18.39
C SER A 9 -0.15 -25.25 17.43
N LYS A 10 -0.81 -25.94 16.47
CA LYS A 10 -0.13 -26.75 15.45
C LYS A 10 0.34 -25.94 14.24
N LYS A 11 -0.25 -24.76 14.01
CA LYS A 11 0.06 -23.87 12.90
C LYS A 11 0.60 -22.51 13.37
N GLU A 12 0.96 -22.41 14.64
CA GLU A 12 1.46 -21.19 15.33
C GLU A 12 0.69 -19.91 14.98
N THR A 13 -0.62 -20.03 14.78
CA THR A 13 -1.48 -18.95 14.25
C THR A 13 -2.65 -18.68 15.18
N ILE A 14 -3.02 -17.40 15.25
CA ILE A 14 -4.16 -16.88 16.01
C ILE A 14 -5.14 -16.29 15.01
N SER A 15 -6.42 -16.63 15.12
CA SER A 15 -7.50 -15.97 14.38
C SER A 15 -8.46 -15.26 15.32
N GLN A 16 -9.02 -14.15 14.84
CA GLN A 16 -9.98 -13.31 15.55
C GLN A 16 -11.36 -13.41 14.88
N GLY A 17 -12.41 -13.52 15.68
CA GLY A 17 -13.82 -13.47 15.23
C GLY A 17 -14.56 -12.31 15.88
N CYS A 18 -15.00 -11.33 15.10
CA CYS A 18 -15.81 -10.21 15.60
C CYS A 18 -17.29 -10.61 15.68
N LYS A 19 -17.87 -10.60 16.88
CA LYS A 19 -19.28 -10.99 17.08
C LYS A 19 -20.29 -9.93 16.60
N ALA A 20 -19.84 -8.71 16.31
CA ALA A 20 -20.70 -7.62 15.83
C ALA A 20 -20.89 -7.61 14.30
N CYS A 21 -19.86 -7.96 13.52
CA CYS A 21 -19.92 -7.95 12.06
C CYS A 21 -19.67 -9.32 11.41
N GLY A 22 -19.42 -10.38 12.19
CA GLY A 22 -19.16 -11.73 11.68
C GLY A 22 -17.79 -11.92 11.02
N PHE A 23 -16.94 -10.89 10.97
CA PHE A 23 -15.59 -10.98 10.39
C PHE A 23 -14.76 -12.03 11.12
N HIS A 24 -14.20 -12.98 10.35
CA HIS A 24 -13.18 -13.91 10.83
C HIS A 24 -11.91 -13.73 10.00
N GLY A 25 -10.76 -13.55 10.66
CA GLY A 25 -9.49 -13.33 10.00
C GLY A 25 -8.29 -13.74 10.86
N LEU A 26 -7.15 -13.92 10.21
CA LEU A 26 -5.87 -14.15 10.91
C LEU A 26 -5.39 -12.85 11.56
N LEU A 27 -4.84 -12.96 12.78
CA LEU A 27 -4.26 -11.83 13.50
C LEU A 27 -2.84 -11.58 12.98
N GLN A 28 -2.73 -10.79 11.91
CA GLN A 28 -1.47 -10.52 11.19
C GLN A 28 -0.61 -9.44 11.88
N PHE A 29 -0.16 -9.72 13.11
CA PHE A 29 0.79 -8.87 13.82
C PHE A 29 1.87 -9.72 14.50
N ASN A 30 3.14 -9.40 14.29
CA ASN A 30 4.26 -10.13 14.90
C ASN A 30 4.68 -9.51 16.24
N HIS A 31 3.74 -9.45 17.19
CA HIS A 31 3.99 -8.89 18.53
C HIS A 31 4.31 -9.98 19.56
N LYS A 32 5.12 -9.64 20.58
CA LYS A 32 5.54 -10.54 21.69
C LYS A 32 4.34 -11.17 22.43
N LEU A 33 3.20 -10.48 22.45
CA LEU A 33 1.92 -10.98 22.97
C LEU A 33 1.43 -12.25 22.23
N ASN A 34 1.61 -12.36 20.91
CA ASN A 34 1.13 -13.49 20.13
C ASN A 34 1.90 -14.77 20.51
N THR A 35 3.21 -14.67 20.72
CA THR A 35 4.03 -15.77 21.27
C THR A 35 3.55 -16.21 22.66
N TYR A 36 3.07 -15.28 23.49
CA TYR A 36 2.52 -15.59 24.81
C TYR A 36 1.15 -16.30 24.71
N ILE A 37 0.26 -15.82 23.83
CA ILE A 37 -1.06 -16.42 23.57
C ILE A 37 -0.96 -17.81 22.94
N ILE A 38 0.03 -18.07 22.07
CA ILE A 38 0.27 -19.40 21.50
C ILE A 38 0.72 -20.40 22.58
N LYS A 39 1.53 -19.95 23.55
CA LYS A 39 2.00 -20.76 24.69
C LYS A 39 0.94 -20.96 25.77
N ASN A 40 0.07 -19.97 25.97
CA ASN A 40 -1.01 -19.95 26.96
C ASN A 40 -2.36 -19.64 26.27
N PRO A 41 -2.92 -20.58 25.50
CA PRO A 41 -4.18 -20.34 24.79
C PRO A 41 -5.34 -20.09 25.77
N PRO A 42 -6.19 -19.08 25.53
CA PRO A 42 -7.16 -18.59 26.51
C PRO A 42 -8.28 -19.59 26.87
N ASN A 43 -8.40 -20.68 26.12
CA ASN A 43 -9.39 -21.74 26.34
C ASN A 43 -8.83 -22.94 27.12
N MET A 44 -7.58 -22.89 27.61
CA MET A 44 -6.97 -23.96 28.41
C MET A 44 -6.85 -23.57 29.88
N ASN A 45 -7.23 -24.47 30.79
CA ASN A 45 -7.13 -24.24 32.23
C ASN A 45 -5.66 -24.14 32.68
N PRO A 46 -5.26 -23.09 33.44
CA PRO A 46 -3.88 -22.89 33.90
C PRO A 46 -3.26 -24.07 34.67
N GLY A 47 -4.08 -24.92 35.29
CA GLY A 47 -3.63 -26.10 36.04
C GLY A 47 -3.23 -27.32 35.20
N THR A 48 -3.27 -27.25 33.86
CA THR A 48 -2.99 -28.42 32.99
C THR A 48 -1.57 -28.48 32.40
N GLN A 49 -0.71 -27.47 32.64
CA GLN A 49 0.72 -27.53 32.31
C GLN A 49 1.58 -27.82 33.55
N GLY A 50 1.51 -29.08 34.01
CA GLY A 50 2.43 -29.64 35.01
C GLY A 50 3.20 -30.83 34.41
N ALA A 51 4.52 -30.87 34.65
CA ALA A 51 5.46 -31.92 34.24
C ALA A 51 5.72 -32.12 32.73
N SER A 52 6.82 -31.52 32.23
CA SER A 52 7.86 -32.21 31.43
C SER A 52 8.98 -31.24 30.98
N LEU A 53 9.68 -30.60 31.93
CA LEU A 53 10.90 -29.83 31.65
C LEU A 53 11.95 -30.00 32.77
N THR A 54 12.37 -31.24 33.05
CA THR A 54 13.73 -31.58 33.55
C THR A 54 13.88 -33.09 33.69
N GLU A 55 14.49 -33.76 32.70
CA GLU A 55 15.46 -34.82 33.01
C GLU A 55 16.46 -34.94 31.86
N GLY A 56 17.73 -35.22 32.18
CA GLY A 56 18.79 -35.22 31.18
C GLY A 56 19.75 -36.39 31.33
N LYS A 57 20.43 -36.68 30.21
CA LYS A 57 21.65 -37.48 30.06
C LYS A 57 21.53 -39.03 30.08
N ARG A 58 21.89 -39.57 28.90
CA ARG A 58 22.87 -40.66 28.64
C ARG A 58 22.40 -42.13 28.56
N ALA A 59 22.38 -42.62 27.30
CA ALA A 59 23.36 -43.58 26.74
C ALA A 59 22.92 -45.01 26.34
N ARG A 60 23.67 -45.52 25.33
CA ARG A 60 23.96 -46.93 24.93
C ARG A 60 22.92 -47.78 24.16
N ARG A 61 23.06 -47.70 22.84
CA ARG A 61 23.14 -48.79 21.84
C ARG A 61 23.29 -50.23 22.42
N SER A 62 22.34 -51.14 22.17
CA SER A 62 22.49 -52.34 21.28
C SER A 62 21.46 -53.48 21.53
N LYS A 63 20.98 -54.11 20.43
CA LYS A 63 20.52 -55.51 20.21
C LYS A 63 19.60 -56.24 21.24
N ALA A 64 18.69 -57.15 20.88
CA ALA A 64 18.08 -57.61 19.61
C ALA A 64 16.97 -58.65 19.92
N LYS A 65 16.33 -59.23 18.86
CA LYS A 65 15.37 -60.36 18.80
C LYS A 65 13.86 -60.05 18.90
N GLN A 66 12.96 -60.76 18.18
CA GLN A 66 13.09 -61.61 16.95
C GLN A 66 11.71 -61.88 16.31
N ASN A 67 11.73 -62.32 15.04
CA ASN A 67 10.68 -62.80 14.12
C ASN A 67 10.19 -61.71 13.16
N GLY A 68 10.22 -61.89 11.83
CA GLY A 68 10.38 -63.09 11.00
C GLY A 68 9.23 -63.14 9.99
N GLU A 69 9.36 -63.54 8.72
CA GLU A 69 10.45 -64.25 8.04
C GLU A 69 10.20 -64.25 6.49
N THR A 70 11.27 -64.28 5.66
CA THR A 70 11.34 -64.82 4.25
C THR A 70 10.47 -64.22 3.13
N THR A 71 10.88 -64.02 1.86
CA THR A 71 12.15 -63.90 1.07
C THR A 71 11.80 -63.05 -0.20
N THR A 72 12.59 -62.77 -1.25
CA THR A 72 13.87 -63.29 -1.80
C THR A 72 14.57 -62.20 -2.65
N ASN A 73 15.81 -62.44 -3.10
CA ASN A 73 16.59 -61.53 -3.95
C ASN A 73 16.34 -61.71 -5.46
N GLY A 74 16.76 -60.70 -6.26
CA GLY A 74 16.99 -60.84 -7.70
C GLY A 74 17.54 -59.57 -8.35
N GLU A 75 18.86 -59.41 -8.43
CA GLU A 75 19.52 -58.35 -9.20
C GLU A 75 19.33 -58.53 -10.72
N ARG A 76 19.17 -57.43 -11.47
CA ARG A 76 19.83 -57.27 -12.79
C ARG A 76 19.75 -55.85 -13.37
N SER A 77 20.85 -55.45 -13.99
CA SER A 77 21.04 -54.18 -14.72
C SER A 77 20.30 -54.15 -16.07
N GLY A 78 19.99 -52.95 -16.56
CA GLY A 78 19.70 -52.74 -17.98
C GLY A 78 18.87 -51.49 -18.30
N SER A 79 19.53 -50.38 -18.63
CA SER A 79 18.93 -49.39 -19.54
C SER A 79 18.88 -49.97 -20.96
N PRO A 80 17.93 -49.53 -21.80
CA PRO A 80 18.38 -48.67 -22.90
C PRO A 80 17.46 -47.47 -23.19
N LYS A 81 17.95 -46.59 -24.07
CA LYS A 81 17.24 -45.47 -24.67
C LYS A 81 16.27 -45.90 -25.78
N SER A 82 15.24 -45.10 -26.00
CA SER A 82 14.63 -44.75 -27.30
C SER A 82 13.85 -43.45 -27.05
N GLU A 83 14.30 -42.28 -27.50
CA GLU A 83 14.21 -41.76 -28.88
C GLU A 83 12.77 -41.72 -29.41
N GLU A 84 12.37 -40.52 -29.83
CA GLU A 84 11.00 -40.07 -30.01
C GLU A 84 10.53 -40.23 -31.46
N GLU A 85 9.41 -40.91 -31.68
CA GLU A 85 8.43 -40.55 -32.72
C GLU A 85 7.01 -40.84 -32.17
N PRO A 86 6.02 -39.92 -32.32
CA PRO A 86 4.66 -40.17 -31.88
C PRO A 86 3.87 -40.94 -32.94
N GLU A 87 3.50 -42.20 -32.64
CA GLU A 87 2.59 -42.98 -33.50
C GLU A 87 1.21 -42.30 -33.64
N LEU A 88 0.77 -42.13 -34.89
CA LEU A 88 -0.57 -41.65 -35.21
C LEU A 88 -1.63 -42.67 -34.79
N ILE A 89 -2.45 -42.33 -33.79
CA ILE A 89 -3.54 -43.18 -33.31
C ILE A 89 -4.68 -43.19 -34.35
N VAL A 90 -4.68 -44.21 -35.21
CA VAL A 90 -5.79 -44.47 -36.14
C VAL A 90 -6.94 -45.16 -35.39
N ALA A 91 -8.06 -44.46 -35.23
CA ALA A 91 -9.26 -45.00 -34.58
C ALA A 91 -9.96 -46.07 -35.45
N PRO A 92 -10.51 -47.15 -34.86
CA PRO A 92 -11.17 -48.21 -35.63
C PRO A 92 -12.59 -47.84 -36.02
N THR A 93 -12.93 -48.01 -37.30
CA THR A 93 -14.28 -47.79 -37.82
C THR A 93 -15.21 -48.97 -37.50
N LYS A 94 -16.35 -48.68 -36.85
CA LYS A 94 -17.53 -49.55 -36.81
C LYS A 94 -18.77 -48.71 -37.09
N PRO A 95 -19.67 -49.13 -38.00
CA PRO A 95 -20.90 -48.41 -38.25
C PRO A 95 -21.91 -48.70 -37.12
N ILE A 96 -22.31 -47.66 -36.41
CA ILE A 96 -23.47 -47.68 -35.52
C ILE A 96 -24.58 -46.91 -36.24
N LYS A 97 -25.82 -47.41 -36.16
CA LYS A 97 -26.97 -46.82 -36.84
C LYS A 97 -27.47 -45.57 -36.13
N GLU A 98 -28.17 -44.76 -36.92
CA GLU A 98 -28.80 -43.46 -36.65
C GLU A 98 -29.52 -43.32 -35.30
N ASP A 99 -29.62 -42.05 -34.89
CA ASP A 99 -30.41 -41.43 -33.80
C ASP A 99 -29.65 -41.03 -32.53
N VAL A 100 -28.74 -40.06 -32.66
CA VAL A 100 -28.25 -39.22 -31.56
C VAL A 100 -28.17 -37.76 -32.03
N ASP A 101 -28.72 -36.86 -31.20
CA ASP A 101 -28.75 -35.40 -31.34
C ASP A 101 -27.40 -34.80 -31.80
N ASP A 102 -27.35 -34.21 -32.99
CA ASP A 102 -26.12 -33.69 -33.63
C ASP A 102 -25.71 -32.28 -33.11
N ASP A 103 -26.46 -31.73 -32.16
CA ASP A 103 -26.28 -30.39 -31.55
C ASP A 103 -25.09 -30.30 -30.57
N TRP A 104 -24.35 -31.40 -30.34
CA TRP A 104 -23.14 -31.45 -29.49
C TRP A 104 -21.87 -31.85 -30.24
N ALA A 105 -21.92 -32.00 -31.57
CA ALA A 105 -20.74 -32.23 -32.39
C ALA A 105 -19.91 -30.93 -32.53
N VAL A 106 -18.79 -30.88 -31.82
CA VAL A 106 -17.84 -29.76 -31.91
C VAL A 106 -17.18 -29.76 -33.29
N ASP A 107 -17.38 -28.69 -34.08
CA ASP A 107 -16.81 -28.60 -35.43
C ASP A 107 -15.27 -28.71 -35.41
N VAL A 108 -14.79 -29.68 -36.19
CA VAL A 108 -13.38 -30.03 -36.40
C VAL A 108 -12.91 -29.74 -37.83
N SER A 109 -13.70 -28.97 -38.59
CA SER A 109 -13.27 -28.40 -39.86
C SER A 109 -11.95 -27.62 -39.69
N GLU A 110 -11.08 -27.67 -40.71
CA GLU A 110 -9.77 -27.00 -40.68
C GLU A 110 -9.91 -25.49 -40.42
N GLU A 111 -11.03 -24.89 -40.84
CA GLU A 111 -11.38 -23.51 -40.59
C GLU A 111 -11.77 -23.25 -39.12
N ALA A 112 -12.61 -24.10 -38.50
CA ALA A 112 -12.94 -24.00 -37.07
C ALA A 112 -11.72 -24.26 -36.16
N VAL A 113 -10.85 -25.19 -36.54
CA VAL A 113 -9.58 -25.46 -35.84
C VAL A 113 -8.63 -24.25 -36.00
N ARG A 114 -8.52 -23.66 -37.20
CA ARG A 114 -7.71 -22.45 -37.42
C ARG A 114 -8.27 -21.25 -36.66
N ALA A 115 -9.58 -21.04 -36.66
CA ALA A 115 -10.24 -19.97 -35.91
C ALA A 115 -9.99 -20.10 -34.41
N ARG A 116 -10.09 -21.32 -33.85
CA ARG A 116 -9.74 -21.60 -32.45
C ARG A 116 -8.27 -21.43 -32.14
N LEU A 117 -7.35 -21.87 -33.01
CA LEU A 117 -5.92 -21.62 -32.84
C LEU A 117 -5.63 -20.12 -32.89
N GLN A 118 -6.31 -19.37 -33.77
CA GLN A 118 -6.15 -17.92 -33.87
C GLN A 118 -6.71 -17.19 -32.65
N ASP A 119 -7.89 -17.57 -32.14
CA ASP A 119 -8.48 -17.02 -30.91
C ASP A 119 -7.61 -17.33 -29.67
N LEU A 120 -7.06 -18.55 -29.59
CA LEU A 120 -6.07 -18.92 -28.56
C LEU A 120 -4.76 -18.13 -28.71
N THR A 121 -4.32 -17.86 -29.95
CA THR A 121 -3.09 -17.12 -30.24
C THR A 121 -3.25 -15.62 -29.97
N ASP A 122 -4.39 -15.04 -30.32
CA ASP A 122 -4.66 -13.62 -30.12
C ASP A 122 -5.01 -13.34 -28.65
N GLY A 123 -5.72 -14.26 -27.97
CA GLY A 123 -5.87 -14.27 -26.52
C GLY A 123 -4.52 -14.42 -25.78
N ALA A 124 -3.59 -15.21 -26.30
CA ALA A 124 -2.22 -15.32 -25.77
C ALA A 124 -1.37 -14.07 -26.06
N LYS A 125 -1.43 -13.48 -27.27
CA LYS A 125 -0.72 -12.23 -27.61
C LYS A 125 -1.12 -11.09 -26.68
N ASN A 126 -2.40 -10.98 -26.34
CA ASN A 126 -2.91 -10.02 -25.37
C ASN A 126 -2.39 -10.27 -23.94
N LEU A 127 -1.77 -11.42 -23.67
CA LEU A 127 -1.30 -11.84 -22.35
C LEU A 127 0.24 -11.82 -22.19
N THR A 128 1.04 -11.94 -23.27
CA THR A 128 2.49 -12.20 -23.11
C THR A 128 3.49 -11.32 -23.86
N MET A 129 3.14 -10.49 -24.85
CA MET A 129 4.07 -9.48 -25.41
C MET A 129 3.33 -8.30 -26.05
N THR A 130 3.21 -7.19 -25.33
CA THR A 130 2.97 -5.90 -25.99
C THR A 130 4.29 -5.35 -26.51
N ASP A 131 4.36 -5.13 -27.83
CA ASP A 131 5.42 -4.47 -28.62
C ASP A 131 6.04 -3.23 -27.95
N ASP A 132 5.29 -2.55 -27.08
CA ASP A 132 5.78 -1.46 -26.25
C ASP A 132 7.03 -1.77 -25.42
N LEU A 133 7.27 -3.02 -25.01
CA LEU A 133 8.47 -3.38 -24.23
C LEU A 133 9.76 -3.38 -25.06
N GLU A 134 9.66 -3.55 -26.38
CA GLU A 134 10.81 -3.43 -27.29
C GLU A 134 11.20 -1.96 -27.55
N LYS A 135 10.31 -1.01 -27.22
CA LYS A 135 10.54 0.42 -27.34
C LYS A 135 11.46 0.94 -26.25
N THR A 136 12.14 2.04 -26.55
CA THR A 136 13.06 2.68 -25.60
C THR A 136 12.29 3.20 -24.38
N GLU A 137 12.98 3.30 -23.24
CA GLU A 137 12.40 3.83 -21.99
C GLU A 137 11.68 5.17 -22.20
N LYS A 138 12.23 6.04 -23.06
CA LYS A 138 11.63 7.33 -23.38
C LYS A 138 10.28 7.16 -24.10
N GLU A 139 10.21 6.32 -25.12
CA GLU A 139 8.97 6.06 -25.86
C GLU A 139 7.90 5.42 -24.95
N ARG A 140 8.31 4.55 -24.01
CA ARG A 140 7.39 4.02 -22.99
C ARG A 140 6.86 5.10 -22.05
N MET A 141 7.70 6.06 -21.65
CA MET A 141 7.27 7.25 -20.90
C MET A 141 6.34 8.15 -21.72
N ASP A 142 6.60 8.35 -23.02
CA ASP A 142 5.78 9.15 -23.93
C ASP A 142 4.38 8.51 -24.15
N ILE A 143 4.29 7.17 -24.22
CA ILE A 143 3.02 6.42 -24.26
C ILE A 143 2.22 6.67 -22.96
N PHE A 144 2.85 6.52 -21.80
CA PHE A 144 2.20 6.76 -20.51
C PHE A 144 1.76 8.22 -20.34
N TYR A 145 2.57 9.17 -20.79
CA TYR A 145 2.21 10.59 -20.86
C TYR A 145 0.93 10.79 -21.68
N GLY A 146 0.83 10.14 -22.85
CA GLY A 146 -0.37 10.14 -23.68
C GLY A 146 -1.61 9.64 -22.94
N THR A 147 -1.50 8.49 -22.26
CA THR A 147 -2.59 7.91 -21.45
C THR A 147 -3.01 8.84 -20.30
N VAL A 148 -2.06 9.36 -19.52
CA VAL A 148 -2.36 10.30 -18.42
C VAL A 148 -3.03 11.57 -18.95
N LYS A 149 -2.54 12.12 -20.07
CA LYS A 149 -3.12 13.30 -20.72
C LYS A 149 -4.56 13.06 -21.17
N GLN A 150 -4.84 11.93 -21.83
CA GLN A 150 -6.20 11.54 -22.21
C GLN A 150 -7.14 11.41 -20.98
N ARG A 151 -6.64 10.86 -19.86
CA ARG A 151 -7.40 10.77 -18.60
C ARG A 151 -7.62 12.14 -17.94
N LYS A 152 -6.65 13.06 -18.06
CA LYS A 152 -6.77 14.45 -17.61
C LYS A 152 -7.84 15.20 -18.41
N ASP A 153 -7.75 15.14 -19.73
CA ASP A 153 -8.63 15.87 -20.65
C ASP A 153 -10.07 15.32 -20.62
N SER A 154 -10.26 14.02 -20.32
CA SER A 154 -11.58 13.43 -20.05
C SER A 154 -12.12 13.64 -18.63
N GLY A 155 -11.35 14.26 -17.73
CA GLY A 155 -11.75 14.48 -16.33
C GLY A 155 -11.85 13.19 -15.48
N THR A 156 -11.35 12.05 -15.97
CA THR A 156 -11.54 10.74 -15.32
C THR A 156 -10.52 10.41 -14.24
N LEU A 157 -9.51 11.26 -14.01
CA LEU A 157 -8.45 11.06 -13.01
C LEU A 157 -8.93 10.96 -11.55
N GLU A 158 -10.11 11.50 -11.23
CA GLU A 158 -10.66 11.47 -9.86
C GLU A 158 -11.42 10.17 -9.54
N VAL A 159 -11.68 9.33 -10.55
CA VAL A 159 -12.36 8.05 -10.35
C VAL A 159 -11.42 7.10 -9.59
N PRO A 160 -11.87 6.43 -8.51
CA PRO A 160 -11.00 5.53 -7.72
C PRO A 160 -10.36 4.37 -8.49
N SER A 161 -10.89 4.01 -9.67
CA SER A 161 -10.30 3.02 -10.57
C SER A 161 -9.13 3.60 -11.39
N ALA A 162 -9.14 4.90 -11.72
CA ALA A 162 -8.12 5.53 -12.56
C ALA A 162 -6.71 5.41 -11.96
N ALA A 163 -6.57 5.55 -10.63
CA ALA A 163 -5.29 5.34 -9.96
C ALA A 163 -4.79 3.88 -10.04
N LYS A 164 -5.68 2.89 -10.11
CA LYS A 164 -5.33 1.48 -10.30
C LYS A 164 -4.98 1.19 -11.77
N GLU A 165 -5.77 1.73 -12.70
CA GLU A 165 -5.58 1.58 -14.14
C GLU A 165 -4.26 2.23 -14.61
N LEU A 166 -3.96 3.45 -14.17
CA LEU A 166 -2.69 4.12 -14.46
C LEU A 166 -1.50 3.40 -13.82
N PHE A 167 -1.66 2.83 -12.63
CA PHE A 167 -0.61 2.02 -12.00
C PHE A 167 -0.32 0.75 -12.81
N ALA A 168 -1.37 0.02 -13.21
CA ALA A 168 -1.24 -1.18 -14.04
C ALA A 168 -0.60 -0.87 -15.40
N GLU A 169 -0.94 0.27 -16.03
CA GLU A 169 -0.33 0.69 -17.29
C GLU A 169 1.17 1.05 -17.13
N ALA A 170 1.54 1.75 -16.05
CA ALA A 170 2.94 2.04 -15.75
C ALA A 170 3.76 0.79 -15.38
N GLU A 171 3.11 -0.23 -14.82
CA GLU A 171 3.69 -1.56 -14.56
C GLU A 171 3.88 -2.34 -15.87
N ARG A 172 2.86 -2.37 -16.75
CA ARG A 172 2.93 -2.94 -18.12
C ARG A 172 4.05 -2.32 -18.96
N LEU A 173 4.30 -1.03 -18.79
CA LEU A 173 5.36 -0.28 -19.50
C LEU A 173 6.73 -0.32 -18.78
N GLU A 174 6.86 -1.01 -17.64
CA GLU A 174 8.06 -1.07 -16.78
C GLU A 174 8.62 0.31 -16.35
N ILE A 175 7.75 1.32 -16.24
CA ILE A 175 8.14 2.69 -15.84
C ILE A 175 7.55 3.11 -14.49
N LYS A 176 7.00 2.19 -13.68
CA LYS A 176 6.40 2.46 -12.36
C LYS A 176 7.18 3.51 -11.54
N SER A 177 8.48 3.32 -11.33
CA SER A 177 9.31 4.24 -10.53
C SER A 177 9.69 5.55 -11.22
N LYS A 178 9.27 5.77 -12.48
CA LYS A 178 9.41 7.04 -13.22
C LYS A 178 8.07 7.72 -13.49
N ALA A 179 6.94 7.00 -13.40
CA ALA A 179 5.60 7.53 -13.59
C ALA A 179 5.31 8.80 -12.76
N PRO A 180 5.74 8.95 -11.48
CA PRO A 180 5.51 10.18 -10.72
C PRO A 180 6.13 11.46 -11.33
N LEU A 181 7.20 11.33 -12.12
CA LEU A 181 7.79 12.46 -12.86
C LEU A 181 6.80 12.98 -13.91
N VAL A 182 6.23 12.08 -14.71
CA VAL A 182 5.23 12.37 -15.75
C VAL A 182 3.93 12.89 -15.12
N LEU A 183 3.52 12.32 -13.98
CA LEU A 183 2.35 12.79 -13.24
C LEU A 183 2.57 14.21 -12.67
N ALA A 184 3.75 14.52 -12.16
CA ALA A 184 4.06 15.87 -11.68
C ALA A 184 4.01 16.91 -12.82
N GLU A 185 4.63 16.61 -13.96
CA GLU A 185 4.62 17.47 -15.15
C GLU A 185 3.19 17.75 -15.67
N LEU A 186 2.33 16.72 -15.68
CA LEU A 186 0.97 16.84 -16.21
C LEU A 186 -0.06 17.40 -15.22
N LEU A 187 0.13 17.23 -13.91
CA LEU A 187 -0.90 17.55 -12.90
C LEU A 187 -0.60 18.78 -12.05
N PHE A 188 0.63 19.29 -12.03
CA PHE A 188 1.01 20.44 -11.20
C PHE A 188 1.23 21.72 -12.01
N ASP A 189 0.87 22.85 -11.38
CA ASP A 189 1.18 24.21 -11.82
C ASP A 189 1.50 25.09 -10.59
N GLU A 190 1.32 26.42 -10.68
CA GLU A 190 1.46 27.37 -9.58
C GLU A 190 0.62 27.03 -8.32
N LYS A 191 -0.43 26.23 -8.48
CA LYS A 191 -1.35 25.77 -7.44
C LYS A 191 -1.05 24.34 -6.99
N ILE A 192 0.20 23.88 -7.12
CA ILE A 192 0.72 22.59 -6.66
C ILE A 192 0.22 22.19 -5.24
N HIS A 193 0.15 23.13 -4.30
CA HIS A 193 -0.37 22.92 -2.94
C HIS A 193 -1.84 22.46 -2.84
N ILE A 194 -2.66 22.72 -3.86
CA ILE A 194 -4.04 22.21 -4.00
C ILE A 194 -4.01 20.88 -4.76
N GLN A 195 -3.22 20.78 -5.83
CA GLN A 195 -3.16 19.60 -6.70
C GLN A 195 -2.56 18.37 -6.00
N ILE A 196 -1.55 18.54 -5.14
CA ILE A 196 -1.01 17.44 -4.31
C ILE A 196 -2.13 16.85 -3.44
N LYS A 197 -2.94 17.69 -2.79
CA LYS A 197 -4.08 17.25 -1.95
C LYS A 197 -5.14 16.54 -2.80
N ARG A 198 -5.50 17.12 -3.94
CA ARG A 198 -6.48 16.59 -4.90
C ARG A 198 -6.09 15.21 -5.44
N HIS A 199 -4.81 15.01 -5.75
CA HIS A 199 -4.28 13.80 -6.36
C HIS A 199 -3.51 12.89 -5.40
N ARG A 200 -3.63 13.09 -4.06
CA ARG A 200 -2.88 12.31 -3.04
C ARG A 200 -2.95 10.80 -3.29
N ILE A 201 -4.16 10.27 -3.50
CA ILE A 201 -4.40 8.83 -3.69
C ILE A 201 -3.65 8.30 -4.93
N LEU A 202 -3.56 9.10 -5.99
CA LEU A 202 -2.83 8.76 -7.21
C LEU A 202 -1.32 8.73 -6.95
N PHE A 203 -0.75 9.77 -6.33
CA PHE A 203 0.70 9.79 -6.04
C PHE A 203 1.11 8.69 -5.04
N LEU A 204 0.37 8.54 -3.93
CA LEU A 204 0.61 7.52 -2.91
C LEU A 204 0.62 6.10 -3.50
N ARG A 205 -0.22 5.84 -4.52
CA ARG A 205 -0.25 4.55 -5.21
C ARG A 205 1.06 4.21 -5.92
N PHE A 206 1.85 5.21 -6.33
CA PHE A 206 3.16 5.02 -6.94
C PHE A 206 4.33 5.12 -5.95
N THR A 207 4.21 5.96 -4.92
CA THR A 207 5.34 6.26 -4.01
C THR A 207 5.45 5.32 -2.80
N HIS A 208 4.36 4.67 -2.38
CA HIS A 208 4.36 3.70 -1.28
C HIS A 208 5.35 2.54 -1.53
N ASP A 209 6.27 2.33 -0.59
CA ASP A 209 7.40 1.38 -0.65
C ASP A 209 8.32 1.51 -1.88
N ASP A 210 8.32 2.65 -2.59
CA ASP A 210 9.20 2.87 -3.74
C ASP A 210 10.01 4.19 -3.61
N PRO A 211 11.19 4.13 -2.95
CA PRO A 211 12.12 5.26 -2.87
C PRO A 211 12.60 5.79 -4.23
N LYS A 212 12.55 4.99 -5.31
CA LYS A 212 12.91 5.47 -6.66
C LYS A 212 11.78 6.30 -7.26
N ALA A 213 10.53 5.88 -7.05
CA ALA A 213 9.33 6.65 -7.41
C ALA A 213 9.28 7.99 -6.68
N GLN A 214 9.59 8.00 -5.37
CA GLN A 214 9.68 9.21 -4.56
C GLN A 214 10.77 10.17 -5.08
N LYS A 215 11.98 9.68 -5.37
CA LYS A 215 13.06 10.50 -5.98
C LYS A 215 12.70 11.03 -7.37
N ALA A 216 11.94 10.27 -8.16
CA ALA A 216 11.42 10.74 -9.45
C ALA A 216 10.37 11.84 -9.28
N LEU A 217 9.49 11.73 -8.27
CA LEU A 217 8.53 12.77 -7.92
C LEU A 217 9.23 14.07 -7.49
N ILE A 218 10.25 13.99 -6.63
CA ILE A 218 11.05 15.15 -6.22
C ILE A 218 11.65 15.85 -7.44
N GLY A 219 12.22 15.10 -8.39
CA GLY A 219 12.71 15.65 -9.66
C GLY A 219 11.64 16.37 -10.49
N GLY A 220 10.40 15.87 -10.49
CA GLY A 220 9.26 16.54 -11.12
C GLY A 220 8.87 17.83 -10.40
N VAL A 221 8.89 17.83 -9.07
CA VAL A 221 8.66 19.05 -8.27
C VAL A 221 9.74 20.09 -8.54
N GLU A 222 11.03 19.71 -8.65
CA GLU A 222 12.11 20.61 -9.06
C GLU A 222 11.83 21.26 -10.43
N GLN A 223 11.34 20.49 -11.41
CA GLN A 223 10.99 21.00 -12.75
C GLN A 223 9.80 21.96 -12.72
N ILE A 224 8.76 21.68 -11.94
CA ILE A 224 7.61 22.59 -11.77
C ILE A 224 8.04 23.89 -11.07
N VAL A 225 8.91 23.80 -10.07
CA VAL A 225 9.55 24.99 -9.45
C VAL A 225 10.41 25.75 -10.46
N ALA A 226 11.07 25.08 -11.40
CA ALA A 226 11.82 25.74 -12.47
C ALA A 226 10.92 26.53 -13.42
N MET A 227 9.77 25.97 -13.82
CA MET A 227 8.80 26.64 -14.70
C MET A 227 8.14 27.86 -14.03
N HIS A 228 7.82 27.77 -12.74
CA HIS A 228 7.14 28.83 -12.00
C HIS A 228 8.01 29.43 -10.87
N LYS A 229 9.30 29.67 -11.17
CA LYS A 229 10.34 30.04 -10.18
C LYS A 229 9.93 31.18 -9.25
N THR A 230 9.39 32.27 -9.80
CA THR A 230 8.98 33.45 -9.02
C THR A 230 7.91 33.14 -7.96
N THR A 231 6.97 32.24 -8.28
CA THR A 231 5.81 31.93 -7.43
C THR A 231 6.06 30.75 -6.48
N LEU A 232 6.84 29.75 -6.92
CA LEU A 232 7.01 28.48 -6.19
C LEU A 232 8.31 28.38 -5.39
N LEU A 233 9.41 29.03 -5.81
CA LEU A 233 10.68 28.98 -5.08
C LEU A 233 10.58 29.40 -3.60
N PRO A 234 9.87 30.48 -3.20
CA PRO A 234 9.70 30.80 -1.77
C PRO A 234 8.76 29.83 -1.03
N LYS A 235 8.02 28.98 -1.76
CA LYS A 235 7.08 27.99 -1.20
C LYS A 235 7.66 26.58 -1.10
N VAL A 236 8.86 26.35 -1.62
CA VAL A 236 9.58 25.06 -1.59
C VAL A 236 9.46 24.34 -0.24
N PRO A 237 9.86 24.90 0.92
CA PRO A 237 9.79 24.17 2.19
C PRO A 237 8.35 23.79 2.58
N ALA A 238 7.35 24.62 2.25
CA ALA A 238 5.94 24.29 2.48
C ALA A 238 5.40 23.22 1.52
N ILE A 239 5.93 23.13 0.29
CA ILE A 239 5.59 22.07 -0.68
C ILE A 239 6.16 20.73 -0.22
N PHE A 240 7.42 20.69 0.21
CA PHE A 240 8.04 19.47 0.73
C PHE A 240 7.40 19.02 2.05
N LYS A 241 7.11 19.94 2.99
CA LYS A 241 6.32 19.62 4.18
C LYS A 241 4.95 19.04 3.82
N LEU A 242 4.26 19.61 2.82
CA LEU A 242 2.96 19.08 2.38
C LEU A 242 3.07 17.67 1.77
N LEU A 243 4.18 17.33 1.11
CA LEU A 243 4.40 15.99 0.55
C LEU A 243 4.71 14.96 1.65
N TYR A 244 5.44 15.39 2.70
CA TYR A 244 5.69 14.62 3.92
C TYR A 244 4.40 14.40 4.73
N ASP A 245 3.67 15.47 5.08
CA ASP A 245 2.41 15.47 5.85
C ASP A 245 1.27 14.64 5.20
N LEU A 246 1.43 14.24 3.93
CA LEU A 246 0.48 13.43 3.18
C LEU A 246 1.00 12.01 2.87
N ASP A 247 2.12 11.60 3.47
CA ASP A 247 2.76 10.29 3.30
C ASP A 247 3.21 10.01 1.84
N ILE A 248 3.39 11.05 1.02
CA ILE A 248 3.76 10.90 -0.39
C ILE A 248 5.28 10.75 -0.54
N LEU A 249 6.06 11.40 0.34
CA LEU A 249 7.51 11.29 0.44
C LEU A 249 7.91 10.89 1.86
N GLU A 250 8.75 9.87 1.98
CA GLU A 250 9.35 9.45 3.25
C GLU A 250 10.54 10.36 3.62
N GLU A 251 10.77 10.48 4.93
CA GLU A 251 11.88 11.21 5.56
C GLU A 251 13.24 10.85 4.96
N ASN A 252 13.55 9.55 4.94
CA ASN A 252 14.79 8.96 4.42
C ASN A 252 15.11 9.44 2.97
N VAL A 253 14.10 9.59 2.11
CA VAL A 253 14.24 10.03 0.72
C VAL A 253 14.44 11.53 0.62
N ILE A 254 13.69 12.31 1.42
CA ILE A 254 13.85 13.76 1.52
C ILE A 254 15.27 14.10 2.01
N MET A 255 15.75 13.38 3.02
CA MET A 255 17.08 13.55 3.62
C MET A 255 18.21 13.14 2.67
N GLU A 256 18.06 12.02 1.95
CA GLU A 256 19.04 11.62 0.93
C GLU A 256 19.11 12.62 -0.25
N TRP A 257 17.97 13.20 -0.65
CA TRP A 257 17.93 14.28 -1.64
C TRP A 257 18.60 15.54 -1.10
N GLY A 258 18.20 16.02 0.07
CA GLY A 258 18.72 17.24 0.68
C GLY A 258 20.23 17.23 0.92
N GLY A 259 20.84 16.05 1.10
CA GLY A 259 22.29 15.89 1.19
C GLY A 259 23.05 15.93 -0.14
N LYS A 260 22.38 15.89 -1.31
CA LYS A 260 23.02 15.70 -2.63
C LYS A 260 22.34 16.50 -3.76
N VAL A 261 22.79 17.75 -3.93
CA VAL A 261 22.42 18.61 -5.07
C VAL A 261 22.69 17.92 -6.41
N SER A 262 21.66 17.88 -7.25
CA SER A 262 21.67 17.15 -8.54
C SER A 262 21.67 18.11 -9.73
N LYS A 263 22.02 17.58 -10.90
CA LYS A 263 21.86 18.24 -12.21
C LYS A 263 21.02 17.42 -13.20
N LYS A 264 20.26 16.45 -12.69
CA LYS A 264 19.54 15.45 -13.49
C LYS A 264 18.24 16.00 -14.09
N TYR A 265 17.50 16.80 -13.33
CA TYR A 265 16.17 17.31 -13.70
C TYR A 265 16.16 18.81 -13.98
N VAL A 266 16.98 19.57 -13.24
CA VAL A 266 17.15 21.03 -13.37
C VAL A 266 18.64 21.42 -13.39
N PRO A 267 19.00 22.63 -13.85
CA PRO A 267 20.37 23.14 -13.77
C PRO A 267 20.90 23.15 -12.33
N LYS A 268 22.20 22.87 -12.15
CA LYS A 268 22.82 22.73 -10.81
C LYS A 268 22.62 23.97 -9.92
N GLU A 269 22.70 25.17 -10.51
CA GLU A 269 22.49 26.44 -9.81
C GLU A 269 21.07 26.54 -9.22
N LEU A 270 20.05 26.15 -9.99
CA LEU A 270 18.67 26.13 -9.53
C LEU A 270 18.42 25.02 -8.51
N SER A 271 18.99 23.82 -8.68
CA SER A 271 18.88 22.76 -7.65
C SER A 271 19.50 23.25 -6.33
N GLN A 272 20.66 23.88 -6.35
CA GLN A 272 21.27 24.49 -5.15
C GLN A 272 20.36 25.55 -4.53
N GLU A 273 19.76 26.44 -5.34
CA GLU A 273 18.83 27.46 -4.85
C GLU A 273 17.56 26.85 -4.22
N ILE A 274 17.04 25.75 -4.78
CA ILE A 274 15.93 24.98 -4.19
C ILE A 274 16.36 24.34 -2.86
N HIS A 275 17.55 23.75 -2.76
CA HIS A 275 18.07 23.17 -1.52
C HIS A 275 18.23 24.25 -0.43
N ASN A 276 18.78 25.42 -0.77
CA ASN A 276 18.90 26.55 0.14
C ASN A 276 17.54 27.10 0.63
N LYS A 277 16.46 26.88 -0.13
CA LYS A 277 15.08 27.20 0.30
C LYS A 277 14.43 26.08 1.11
N ALA A 278 14.80 24.82 0.85
CA ALA A 278 14.37 23.66 1.62
C ALA A 278 15.10 23.52 2.97
N GLU A 279 16.26 24.15 3.14
CA GLU A 279 17.10 24.07 4.36
C GLU A 279 16.32 24.19 5.69
N PRO A 280 15.40 25.15 5.92
CA PRO A 280 14.65 25.22 7.17
C PRO A 280 13.76 23.99 7.44
N PHE A 281 13.26 23.35 6.38
CA PHE A 281 12.47 22.12 6.48
C PHE A 281 13.37 20.87 6.68
N LEU A 282 14.55 20.85 6.05
CA LEU A 282 15.55 19.79 6.24
C LEU A 282 16.18 19.82 7.63
N THR A 283 16.28 21.00 8.26
CA THR A 283 16.69 21.13 9.67
C THR A 283 15.57 20.66 10.61
N TRP A 284 14.32 21.08 10.35
CA TRP A 284 13.16 20.64 11.15
C TRP A 284 12.97 19.11 11.18
N LEU A 285 13.21 18.42 10.06
CA LEU A 285 13.18 16.95 10.01
C LEU A 285 14.24 16.32 10.94
N LYS A 286 15.49 16.79 10.87
CA LYS A 286 16.58 16.30 11.74
C LYS A 286 16.31 16.53 13.23
N GLU A 287 15.78 17.71 13.57
CA GLU A 287 15.43 18.04 14.96
C GLU A 287 14.33 17.11 15.49
N ALA A 288 13.38 16.69 14.64
CA ALA A 288 12.36 15.71 15.00
C ALA A 288 12.93 14.30 15.22
N GLU A 289 13.87 13.83 14.39
CA GLU A 289 14.58 12.55 14.62
C GLU A 289 15.37 12.56 15.95
N GLU A 290 16.08 13.66 16.27
CA GLU A 290 16.88 13.78 17.50
C GLU A 290 16.02 13.87 18.78
N GLU A 291 14.82 14.47 18.72
CA GLU A 291 13.90 14.52 19.87
C GLU A 291 13.27 13.15 20.19
N GLU A 292 12.86 12.36 19.18
CA GLU A 292 12.22 11.05 19.39
C GLU A 292 13.17 10.00 20.00
N GLU A 293 14.48 10.00 19.67
CA GLU A 293 15.45 9.09 20.30
C GLU A 293 15.74 9.43 21.79
N SER A 294 15.38 10.63 22.27
CA SER A 294 15.78 11.14 23.59
C SER A 294 14.76 10.89 24.73
N THR A 295 13.58 10.34 24.44
CA THR A 295 12.42 10.37 25.37
C THR A 295 12.08 9.03 26.04
N ASP A 296 12.90 7.97 25.87
CA ASP A 296 12.58 6.60 26.34
C ASP A 296 13.26 6.18 27.68
N GLU A 297 13.84 7.12 28.46
CA GLU A 297 14.59 6.78 29.71
C GLU A 297 14.17 7.46 31.04
N GLU A 298 13.20 8.39 31.12
CA GLU A 298 12.83 8.97 32.44
C GLU A 298 11.38 9.51 32.53
N ASP A 299 10.45 8.72 33.11
CA ASP A 299 9.25 9.25 33.82
C ASP A 299 8.55 8.20 34.72
N ASP A 300 9.32 7.47 35.54
CA ASP A 300 8.76 6.61 36.61
C ASP A 300 8.39 7.48 37.83
N LEU A 301 7.32 8.27 37.69
CA LEU A 301 6.83 9.20 38.70
C LEU A 301 6.23 8.45 39.90
N GLU A 302 7.07 8.18 40.91
CA GLU A 302 6.68 7.57 42.18
C GLU A 302 5.72 8.48 42.97
N ILE A 303 4.41 8.19 42.90
CA ILE A 303 3.37 8.94 43.62
C ILE A 303 3.38 8.59 45.12
N GLU A 304 4.18 9.31 45.91
CA GLU A 304 4.08 9.26 47.38
C GLU A 304 2.74 9.86 47.87
N TYR A 305 1.81 8.99 48.26
CA TYR A 305 0.55 9.39 48.90
C TYR A 305 0.79 9.91 50.33
N ASN A 306 0.82 11.23 50.50
CA ASN A 306 0.83 11.88 51.81
C ASN A 306 -0.54 11.80 52.50
N ASP A 307 -0.77 10.72 53.26
CA ASP A 307 -2.03 10.35 53.94
C ASP A 307 -2.37 11.23 55.18
N ARG A 308 -2.37 12.56 55.03
CA ARG A 308 -2.63 13.49 56.16
C ARG A 308 -3.43 14.76 55.85
N LEU A 309 -4.28 14.76 54.82
CA LEU A 309 -5.29 15.81 54.64
C LEU A 309 -6.68 15.31 55.02
N LYS A 310 -7.12 15.68 56.24
CA LYS A 310 -8.47 15.38 56.73
C LYS A 310 -9.51 16.02 55.81
N ALA A 311 -10.44 15.20 55.32
CA ALA A 311 -11.56 15.64 54.49
C ALA A 311 -12.36 16.77 55.18
N SER A 312 -12.60 17.85 54.44
CA SER A 312 -13.60 18.86 54.76
C SER A 312 -14.67 18.81 53.65
N PRO A 313 -15.98 18.78 54.00
CA PRO A 313 -17.03 18.62 53.00
C PRO A 313 -17.14 19.83 52.08
N LEU A 314 -17.34 19.58 50.78
CA LEU A 314 -17.57 20.62 49.77
C LEU A 314 -18.79 21.46 50.14
N LYS A 315 -18.65 22.78 50.00
CA LYS A 315 -19.74 23.76 50.12
C LYS A 315 -20.19 24.14 48.72
N GLU A 316 -21.47 23.95 48.40
CA GLU A 316 -22.02 24.31 47.08
C GLU A 316 -21.78 25.78 46.77
N HIS A 317 -21.26 26.05 45.57
CA HIS A 317 -21.17 27.40 45.02
C HIS A 317 -22.15 27.53 43.84
N LYS A 318 -23.17 28.37 43.99
CA LYS A 318 -24.11 28.67 42.89
C LYS A 318 -23.39 29.42 41.76
N PRO A 319 -23.81 29.25 40.50
CA PRO A 319 -23.21 29.96 39.37
C PRO A 319 -23.48 31.47 39.46
N VAL A 320 -22.41 32.26 39.36
CA VAL A 320 -22.49 33.72 39.26
C VAL A 320 -22.60 34.10 37.79
N ASN A 321 -23.65 34.86 37.46
CA ASN A 321 -23.94 35.29 36.10
C ASN A 321 -23.13 36.57 35.78
N THR A 322 -22.22 36.52 34.81
CA THR A 322 -21.40 37.67 34.41
C THR A 322 -22.06 38.46 33.27
N PRO A 323 -22.30 39.78 33.42
CA PRO A 323 -22.92 40.59 32.37
C PRO A 323 -21.93 40.94 31.24
N LYS A 324 -22.47 41.04 30.02
CA LYS A 324 -21.74 41.32 28.77
C LYS A 324 -21.57 42.85 28.55
N PRO A 325 -20.50 43.34 27.91
CA PRO A 325 -20.27 44.77 27.74
C PRO A 325 -21.26 45.45 26.79
N SER A 326 -21.58 46.72 27.07
CA SER A 326 -22.51 47.56 26.30
C SER A 326 -21.87 48.25 25.10
N ALA A 327 -22.63 48.35 24.01
CA ALA A 327 -22.36 49.24 22.87
C ALA A 327 -23.38 50.42 22.91
N PRO A 328 -23.07 51.59 22.32
CA PRO A 328 -23.91 52.79 22.41
C PRO A 328 -25.19 52.69 21.55
N PRO A 329 -26.22 53.51 21.85
CA PRO A 329 -27.54 53.42 21.24
C PRO A 329 -27.58 53.99 19.81
N VAL A 330 -28.49 53.44 19.01
CA VAL A 330 -29.01 54.03 17.77
C VAL A 330 -30.49 54.28 18.04
N GLU A 331 -30.97 55.47 17.67
CA GLU A 331 -32.37 55.85 17.80
C GLU A 331 -33.13 55.40 16.55
N ASP A 332 -34.22 54.65 16.73
CA ASP A 332 -35.19 54.34 15.67
C ASP A 332 -36.22 55.47 15.61
N ASP A 333 -36.23 56.24 14.52
CA ASP A 333 -37.37 57.06 14.12
C ASP A 333 -38.18 56.27 13.07
N GLU A 334 -39.35 55.77 13.47
CA GLU A 334 -40.38 55.26 12.56
C GLU A 334 -41.18 56.45 12.03
N GLU A 335 -40.95 56.86 10.76
CA GLU A 335 -41.98 57.54 9.97
C GLU A 335 -42.13 56.87 8.60
N ASP A 336 -43.36 56.45 8.31
CA ASP A 336 -43.81 55.99 7.01
C ASP A 336 -43.71 57.13 5.97
N ASP A 337 -43.34 56.80 4.73
CA ASP A 337 -44.21 57.03 3.56
C ASP A 337 -43.48 56.63 2.26
N VAL A 338 -44.01 55.62 1.58
CA VAL A 338 -43.56 55.19 0.25
C VAL A 338 -44.50 55.76 -0.79
N ASP A 339 -44.30 57.05 -1.12
CA ASP A 339 -45.04 57.72 -2.19
C ASP A 339 -44.62 57.17 -3.57
N ILE A 340 -45.37 56.17 -4.02
CA ILE A 340 -45.42 55.72 -5.40
C ILE A 340 -46.51 56.51 -6.13
N ASP A 341 -46.18 57.07 -7.30
CA ASP A 341 -47.00 57.94 -8.19
C ASP A 341 -46.98 59.47 -7.95
N ALA A 342 -45.81 60.12 -8.14
CA ALA A 342 -45.75 61.55 -8.49
C ALA A 342 -44.53 61.97 -9.36
N ILE A 343 -44.75 61.99 -10.69
CA ILE A 343 -43.98 62.69 -11.77
C ILE A 343 -42.64 62.06 -12.20
#